data_AF-A0A969GHM2-F1
#
_entry.id   AF-A0A969GHM2-F1
#
_cell.length_a   1.000
_cell.length_b   1.000
_cell.length_c   1.000
_cell.angle_alpha   90.00
_cell.angle_beta   90.00
_cell.angle_gamma   90.00
#
_symmetry.space_group_name_H-M   'P 1'
#
loop_
_entity.id
_entity.type
_entity.pdbx_description
1 polymer ?
#
loop_
_entity_poly.entity_id
_entity_poly.type
_entity_poly.pdbx_seq_one_letter_code
_entity_poly.pdbx_strand_id
1 'polypeptide(L)'
;MCRLNNGFEPDGTIPHSSLYGEFAQRVANFVGGSRGCKIWIIGNEMNYAVERPGISVDWSRHASAQATVVEDADPLHRSLAVRFNVLPDHSTEIRTTRGAIVSPGETITPEMYARCYQLCREAIHSLPGRGDDQVLVGAVAPWNTQTIYPGNPNGDWVGYFRDILETLGAGNCDGFALHAYTQGSEPLAITEDRYLSPPFQGRRTGFRVFMDFMEAVPPKMRHLPAYITESDQTGPWIDVNTTWVQQAYAEIDAWNRQPGAQQIRSLILYRWPKMDKWYIEGKQGVIDDFRQALENDYRWRGRPTAKKTAAPPVAPKSTRPPSQPEATPLVEKAEPPEEDGQEAQPEPPAPEAEAPAPITLDRPDYRVQWVDDEFPSSLVTGQTVVASITLKNAGSLAWSWSGGNPFRLGYRFSATDAWSNRGRPSDPQRRANDVAPQ
;
A
#
# COMPACT_ATOMS: atom_id res chain seq x y z
N MET A 1 12.59 5.68 -15.12
CA MET A 1 12.14 5.06 -13.87
C MET A 1 11.18 3.95 -14.24
N CYS A 2 11.26 2.79 -13.58
CA CYS A 2 10.41 1.64 -13.87
C CYS A 2 10.07 0.91 -12.57
N ARG A 3 8.80 0.56 -12.37
CA ARG A 3 8.31 -0.27 -11.26
C ARG A 3 8.34 -1.73 -11.67
N LEU A 4 8.95 -2.58 -10.84
CA LEU A 4 9.11 -4.00 -11.05
C LEU A 4 8.25 -4.75 -10.02
N ASN A 5 7.16 -5.34 -10.50
CA ASN A 5 6.29 -6.22 -9.72
C ASN A 5 6.54 -7.67 -10.14
N ASN A 6 6.37 -8.62 -9.22
CA ASN A 6 6.31 -10.05 -9.52
C ASN A 6 5.09 -10.38 -10.38
N GLY A 7 3.91 -9.90 -9.96
CA GLY A 7 2.66 -10.02 -10.68
C GLY A 7 1.57 -9.16 -10.07
N PHE A 8 0.33 -9.60 -10.26
CA PHE A 8 -0.89 -9.09 -9.61
C PHE A 8 -1.57 -10.28 -8.93
N GLU A 9 -2.78 -10.14 -8.38
CA GLU A 9 -3.51 -11.31 -7.86
C GLU A 9 -3.48 -12.49 -8.87
N PRO A 10 -3.15 -13.71 -8.42
CA PRO A 10 -2.80 -14.11 -7.04
C PRO A 10 -1.30 -14.03 -6.71
N ASP A 11 -0.43 -13.71 -7.68
CA ASP A 11 1.02 -13.76 -7.58
C ASP A 11 1.63 -12.68 -6.66
N GLY A 12 0.95 -11.55 -6.49
CA GLY A 12 1.36 -10.45 -5.64
C GLY A 12 2.47 -9.55 -6.22
N THR A 13 2.65 -8.40 -5.59
CA THR A 13 3.62 -7.37 -5.99
C THR A 13 5.07 -7.82 -5.83
N ILE A 14 5.32 -8.64 -4.82
CA ILE A 14 6.50 -9.49 -4.64
C ILE A 14 5.98 -10.93 -4.46
N PRO A 15 6.76 -11.96 -4.81
CA PRO A 15 6.28 -13.33 -4.72
C PRO A 15 6.24 -13.82 -3.27
N HIS A 16 5.75 -15.05 -3.07
CA HIS A 16 5.86 -15.72 -1.78
C HIS A 16 7.33 -15.73 -1.30
N SER A 17 7.55 -15.60 0.00
CA SER A 17 8.88 -15.40 0.60
C SER A 17 9.92 -16.49 0.27
N SER A 18 9.46 -17.69 -0.08
CA SER A 18 10.30 -18.80 -0.57
C SER A 18 10.95 -18.54 -1.93
N LEU A 19 10.47 -17.56 -2.71
CA LEU A 19 10.90 -17.30 -4.09
C LEU A 19 11.68 -15.97 -4.25
N TYR A 20 12.02 -15.28 -3.17
CA TYR A 20 12.71 -13.97 -3.26
C TYR A 20 14.04 -14.03 -4.01
N GLY A 21 14.80 -15.12 -3.89
CA GLY A 21 16.05 -15.29 -4.64
C GLY A 21 15.83 -15.40 -6.14
N GLU A 22 14.82 -16.17 -6.56
CA GLU A 22 14.45 -16.32 -7.99
C GLU A 22 13.93 -15.00 -8.56
N PHE A 23 13.13 -14.28 -7.77
CA PHE A 23 12.64 -12.96 -8.14
C PHE A 23 13.76 -11.95 -8.33
N ALA A 24 14.72 -11.89 -7.41
CA ALA A 24 15.89 -11.02 -7.54
C ALA A 24 16.70 -11.33 -8.80
N GLN A 25 16.88 -12.62 -9.13
CA GLN A 25 17.53 -13.02 -10.38
C GLN A 25 16.73 -12.56 -11.62
N ARG A 26 15.40 -12.68 -11.59
CA ARG A 26 14.53 -12.23 -12.68
C ARG A 26 14.59 -10.70 -12.85
N VAL A 27 14.58 -9.96 -11.75
CA VAL A 27 14.76 -8.51 -11.70
C VAL A 27 16.11 -8.14 -12.33
N ALA A 28 17.21 -8.77 -11.93
CA ALA A 28 18.53 -8.49 -12.50
C ALA A 28 18.58 -8.78 -14.01
N ASN A 29 17.98 -9.88 -14.48
CA ASN A 29 17.90 -10.19 -15.90
C ASN A 29 17.15 -9.10 -16.69
N PHE A 30 16.03 -8.60 -16.16
CA PHE A 30 15.26 -7.52 -16.77
C PHE A 30 16.07 -6.21 -16.82
N VAL A 31 16.72 -5.84 -15.71
CA VAL A 31 17.54 -4.62 -15.62
C VAL A 31 18.76 -4.71 -16.54
N GLY A 32 19.43 -5.86 -16.59
CA GLY A 32 20.58 -6.11 -17.47
C GLY A 32 20.24 -5.93 -18.95
N GLY A 33 19.06 -6.41 -19.37
CA GLY A 33 18.55 -6.25 -20.74
C GLY A 33 17.99 -4.86 -21.07
N SER A 34 17.67 -4.04 -20.06
CA SER A 34 16.99 -2.75 -20.25
C SER A 34 17.96 -1.61 -20.61
N ARG A 35 17.58 -0.75 -21.58
CA ARG A 35 18.36 0.44 -21.97
C ARG A 35 17.65 1.73 -21.53
N GLY A 36 18.42 2.72 -21.08
CA GLY A 36 17.90 4.07 -20.77
C GLY A 36 17.20 4.25 -19.41
N CYS A 37 16.82 3.17 -18.72
CA CYS A 37 16.32 3.25 -17.35
C CYS A 37 17.48 3.14 -16.33
N LYS A 38 17.42 3.97 -15.28
CA LYS A 38 18.42 4.08 -14.20
C LYS A 38 17.82 4.19 -12.79
N ILE A 39 16.50 4.07 -12.69
CA ILE A 39 15.76 4.14 -11.43
C ILE A 39 14.74 3.01 -11.43
N TRP A 40 14.83 2.11 -10.47
CA TRP A 40 14.04 0.88 -10.36
C TRP A 40 13.27 0.91 -9.06
N ILE A 41 11.97 0.60 -9.07
CA ILE A 41 11.14 0.51 -7.87
C ILE A 41 10.80 -0.96 -7.67
N ILE A 42 11.07 -1.51 -6.49
CA ILE A 42 10.78 -2.93 -6.20
C ILE A 42 9.42 -3.03 -5.51
N GLY A 43 8.47 -3.66 -6.19
CA GLY A 43 7.09 -3.81 -5.72
C GLY A 43 6.31 -2.49 -5.65
N ASN A 44 5.10 -2.63 -5.15
CA ASN A 44 4.06 -1.62 -5.05
C ASN A 44 3.13 -1.96 -3.90
N GLU A 45 2.90 -1.00 -3.00
CA GLU A 45 1.79 -1.04 -2.03
C GLU A 45 1.69 -2.33 -1.24
N MET A 46 2.83 -2.79 -0.73
CA MET A 46 2.95 -4.11 -0.09
C MET A 46 2.10 -4.25 1.18
N ASN A 47 1.64 -3.13 1.76
CA ASN A 47 0.70 -3.13 2.88
C ASN A 47 -0.76 -3.39 2.45
N TYR A 48 -1.07 -3.31 1.16
CA TYR A 48 -2.39 -3.56 0.60
C TYR A 48 -2.59 -5.07 0.37
N ALA A 49 -3.69 -5.64 0.88
CA ALA A 49 -3.91 -7.09 0.83
C ALA A 49 -3.97 -7.68 -0.59
N VAL A 50 -4.51 -6.96 -1.57
CA VAL A 50 -4.60 -7.44 -2.96
C VAL A 50 -3.23 -7.52 -3.64
N GLU A 51 -2.21 -6.84 -3.09
CA GLU A 51 -0.84 -6.90 -3.57
C GLU A 51 -0.03 -8.05 -2.92
N ARG A 52 -0.65 -8.87 -2.07
CA ARG A 52 0.02 -9.99 -1.39
C ARG A 52 0.12 -11.24 -2.26
N PRO A 53 1.22 -11.99 -2.19
CA PRO A 53 1.29 -13.29 -2.85
C PRO A 53 0.35 -14.30 -2.18
N GLY A 54 -0.35 -15.08 -3.00
CA GLY A 54 -1.33 -16.07 -2.56
C GLY A 54 -2.68 -15.50 -2.11
N ILE A 55 -2.94 -14.21 -2.34
CA ILE A 55 -4.28 -13.64 -2.16
C ILE A 55 -5.27 -14.36 -3.09
N SER A 56 -6.47 -14.65 -2.58
CA SER A 56 -7.57 -15.15 -3.40
C SER A 56 -8.82 -14.32 -3.13
N VAL A 57 -9.37 -13.74 -4.20
CA VAL A 57 -10.60 -12.94 -4.16
C VAL A 57 -11.67 -13.59 -5.05
N ASP A 58 -12.82 -13.89 -4.47
CA ASP A 58 -14.02 -14.29 -5.19
C ASP A 58 -14.73 -13.04 -5.71
N TRP A 59 -14.31 -12.59 -6.90
CA TRP A 59 -14.84 -11.40 -7.56
C TRP A 59 -16.35 -11.45 -7.81
N SER A 60 -16.98 -12.63 -7.86
CA SER A 60 -18.44 -12.74 -7.99
C SER A 60 -19.19 -12.17 -6.78
N ARG A 61 -18.53 -12.08 -5.63
CA ARG A 61 -19.05 -11.45 -4.40
C ARG A 61 -18.83 -9.95 -4.36
N HIS A 62 -18.02 -9.41 -5.28
CA HIS A 62 -17.70 -7.99 -5.30
C HIS A 62 -18.77 -7.17 -6.05
N ALA A 63 -19.14 -6.01 -5.52
CA ALA A 63 -20.17 -5.17 -6.13
C ALA A 63 -19.79 -4.65 -7.54
N SER A 64 -18.49 -4.47 -7.83
CA SER A 64 -18.05 -4.06 -9.18
C SER A 64 -18.32 -5.12 -10.25
N ALA A 65 -18.42 -6.41 -9.90
CA ALA A 65 -18.79 -7.46 -10.84
C ALA A 65 -20.27 -7.36 -11.26
N GLN A 66 -21.06 -6.57 -10.54
CA GLN A 66 -22.47 -6.31 -10.81
C GLN A 66 -22.69 -4.91 -11.43
N ALA A 67 -21.62 -4.13 -11.66
CA ALA A 67 -21.70 -2.81 -12.23
C ALA A 67 -22.18 -2.88 -13.69
N THR A 68 -23.19 -2.07 -14.03
CA THR A 68 -23.79 -2.01 -15.36
C THR A 68 -23.17 -0.93 -16.25
N VAL A 69 -22.32 -0.07 -15.69
CA VAL A 69 -21.59 0.99 -16.39
C VAL A 69 -20.16 0.52 -16.63
N VAL A 70 -19.71 0.58 -17.89
CA VAL A 70 -18.38 0.10 -18.31
C VAL A 70 -17.23 0.86 -17.63
N GLU A 71 -17.48 2.12 -17.23
CA GLU A 71 -16.52 2.96 -16.51
C GLU A 71 -16.35 2.55 -15.03
N ASP A 72 -17.35 1.87 -14.46
CA ASP A 72 -17.33 1.27 -13.11
C ASP A 72 -16.90 -0.21 -13.14
N ALA A 73 -16.98 -0.85 -14.31
CA ALA A 73 -16.39 -2.15 -14.53
C ALA A 73 -14.87 -1.99 -14.41
N ASP A 74 -14.30 -2.57 -13.37
CA ASP A 74 -12.86 -2.61 -13.13
C ASP A 74 -12.34 -3.99 -13.56
N PRO A 75 -12.28 -4.30 -14.87
CA PRO A 75 -12.03 -5.67 -15.36
C PRO A 75 -10.62 -6.17 -15.03
N LEU A 76 -9.72 -5.26 -14.65
CA LEU A 76 -8.36 -5.57 -14.21
C LEU A 76 -8.21 -5.50 -12.69
N HIS A 77 -9.30 -5.19 -11.97
CA HIS A 77 -9.36 -5.07 -10.50
C HIS A 77 -8.31 -4.10 -9.92
N ARG A 78 -8.01 -3.02 -10.67
CA ARG A 78 -6.97 -2.03 -10.32
C ARG A 78 -7.52 -0.81 -9.57
N SER A 79 -8.84 -0.71 -9.49
CA SER A 79 -9.58 0.48 -9.08
C SER A 79 -10.27 0.38 -7.73
N LEU A 80 -9.82 -0.56 -6.91
CA LEU A 80 -10.50 -0.99 -5.69
C LEU A 80 -10.34 0.02 -4.55
N ALA A 81 -11.44 0.57 -4.03
CA ALA A 81 -11.37 1.52 -2.92
C ALA A 81 -10.94 0.91 -1.57
N VAL A 82 -10.88 -0.42 -1.42
CA VAL A 82 -10.27 -1.03 -0.23
C VAL A 82 -8.78 -0.68 -0.10
N ARG A 83 -8.14 -0.23 -1.18
CA ARG A 83 -6.82 0.39 -1.17
C ARG A 83 -6.77 1.55 -0.15
N PHE A 84 -7.84 2.33 -0.02
CA PHE A 84 -7.92 3.51 0.86
C PHE A 84 -8.91 3.31 2.03
N ASN A 85 -8.79 2.17 2.73
CA ASN A 85 -9.85 1.67 3.60
C ASN A 85 -10.17 2.45 4.89
N VAL A 86 -9.40 3.49 5.24
CA VAL A 86 -9.75 4.36 6.38
C VAL A 86 -10.38 5.68 5.97
N LEU A 87 -10.52 5.96 4.67
CA LEU A 87 -11.24 7.15 4.23
C LEU A 87 -12.76 6.97 4.42
N PRO A 88 -13.48 8.01 4.85
CA PRO A 88 -14.87 7.92 5.30
C PRO A 88 -15.88 7.53 4.21
N ASP A 89 -15.58 7.78 2.93
CA ASP A 89 -16.53 7.61 1.81
C ASP A 89 -16.41 6.25 1.10
N HIS A 90 -15.62 5.32 1.63
CA HIS A 90 -15.37 4.02 0.98
C HIS A 90 -15.99 2.82 1.70
N SER A 91 -16.83 3.03 2.72
CA SER A 91 -17.32 1.96 3.60
C SER A 91 -18.02 0.79 2.88
N THR A 92 -18.79 1.08 1.82
CA THR A 92 -19.49 0.07 1.01
C THR A 92 -18.51 -0.77 0.19
N GLU A 93 -17.62 -0.13 -0.57
CA GLU A 93 -16.61 -0.83 -1.39
C GLU A 93 -15.59 -1.61 -0.54
N ILE A 94 -15.23 -1.09 0.64
CA ILE A 94 -14.37 -1.80 1.59
C ILE A 94 -15.06 -3.07 2.09
N ARG A 95 -16.35 -2.98 2.44
CA ARG A 95 -17.12 -4.14 2.91
C ARG A 95 -17.23 -5.20 1.81
N THR A 96 -17.50 -4.79 0.57
CA THR A 96 -17.61 -5.73 -0.56
C THR A 96 -16.28 -6.38 -0.87
N THR A 97 -15.17 -5.63 -0.87
CA THR A 97 -13.85 -6.23 -1.14
C THR A 97 -13.45 -7.18 -0.03
N ARG A 98 -13.68 -6.82 1.24
CA ARG A 98 -13.39 -7.72 2.37
C ARG A 98 -14.22 -9.01 2.30
N GLY A 99 -15.51 -8.92 2.00
CA GLY A 99 -16.37 -10.10 1.83
C GLY A 99 -16.04 -10.95 0.59
N ALA A 100 -15.29 -10.39 -0.36
CA ALA A 100 -14.79 -11.11 -1.53
C ALA A 100 -13.46 -11.82 -1.26
N ILE A 101 -12.66 -11.42 -0.27
CA ILE A 101 -11.38 -12.08 0.04
C ILE A 101 -11.67 -13.47 0.64
N VAL A 102 -11.25 -14.52 -0.05
CA VAL A 102 -11.32 -15.92 0.37
C VAL A 102 -10.07 -16.33 1.15
N SER A 103 -8.91 -15.89 0.68
CA SER A 103 -7.61 -16.12 1.34
C SER A 103 -6.83 -14.80 1.37
N PRO A 104 -6.29 -14.37 2.53
CA PRO A 104 -5.62 -13.08 2.67
C PRO A 104 -4.18 -13.04 2.10
N GLY A 105 -3.68 -14.16 1.57
CA GLY A 105 -2.30 -14.30 1.10
C GLY A 105 -1.26 -14.22 2.23
N GLU A 106 0.01 -14.32 1.87
CA GLU A 106 1.13 -14.11 2.78
C GLU A 106 1.23 -12.61 3.10
N THR A 107 1.06 -12.26 4.38
CA THR A 107 1.23 -10.86 4.82
C THR A 107 2.68 -10.45 4.65
N ILE A 108 2.93 -9.38 3.91
CA ILE A 108 4.28 -8.83 3.73
C ILE A 108 4.60 -7.93 4.92
N THR A 109 5.43 -8.40 5.86
CA THR A 109 5.92 -7.56 6.98
C THR A 109 7.08 -6.66 6.52
N PRO A 110 7.47 -5.63 7.30
CA PRO A 110 8.64 -4.82 7.00
C PRO A 110 9.92 -5.64 6.75
N GLU A 111 10.15 -6.68 7.56
CA GLU A 111 11.31 -7.56 7.46
C GLU A 111 11.30 -8.40 6.18
N MET A 112 10.12 -8.91 5.80
CA MET A 112 9.94 -9.68 4.58
C MET A 112 10.18 -8.81 3.34
N TYR A 113 9.59 -7.62 3.32
CA TYR A 113 9.81 -6.68 2.23
C TYR A 113 11.28 -6.25 2.15
N ALA A 114 11.90 -5.89 3.27
CA ALA A 114 13.29 -5.48 3.33
C ALA A 114 14.23 -6.57 2.79
N ARG A 115 14.00 -7.83 3.14
CA ARG A 115 14.75 -8.99 2.62
C ARG A 115 14.61 -9.11 1.10
N CYS A 116 13.40 -9.07 0.57
CA CYS A 116 13.17 -9.15 -0.88
C CYS A 116 13.84 -7.97 -1.63
N TYR A 117 13.68 -6.76 -1.10
CA TYR A 117 14.26 -5.55 -1.67
C TYR A 117 15.80 -5.61 -1.70
N GLN A 118 16.44 -6.06 -0.61
CA GLN A 118 17.91 -6.18 -0.52
C GLN A 118 18.45 -7.15 -1.59
N LEU A 119 17.83 -8.33 -1.73
CA LEU A 119 18.22 -9.29 -2.77
C LEU A 119 18.12 -8.68 -4.18
N CYS A 120 17.02 -7.98 -4.48
CA CYS A 120 16.86 -7.29 -5.76
C CYS A 120 17.91 -6.19 -5.97
N ARG A 121 18.18 -5.36 -4.95
CA ARG A 121 19.15 -4.27 -5.02
C ARG A 121 20.57 -4.79 -5.25
N GLU A 122 21.00 -5.78 -4.47
CA GLU A 122 22.31 -6.42 -4.61
C GLU A 122 22.48 -7.05 -6.00
N ALA A 123 21.45 -7.74 -6.49
CA ALA A 123 21.48 -8.35 -7.82
C ALA A 123 21.57 -7.30 -8.93
N ILE A 124 20.88 -6.15 -8.81
CA ILE A 124 20.99 -5.03 -9.76
C ILE A 124 22.38 -4.40 -9.72
N HIS A 125 22.89 -4.06 -8.54
CA HIS A 125 24.18 -3.38 -8.40
C HIS A 125 25.38 -4.26 -8.78
N SER A 126 25.23 -5.58 -8.73
CA SER A 126 26.23 -6.53 -9.20
C SER A 126 26.36 -6.60 -10.73
N LEU A 127 25.40 -6.02 -11.48
CA LEU A 127 25.47 -6.02 -12.94
C LEU A 127 26.52 -5.01 -13.46
N PRO A 128 27.33 -5.39 -14.45
CA PRO A 128 28.31 -4.48 -15.06
C PRO A 128 27.65 -3.18 -15.58
N GLY A 129 28.18 -2.03 -15.15
CA GLY A 129 27.70 -0.71 -15.56
C GLY A 129 26.36 -0.27 -14.95
N ARG A 130 25.88 -0.98 -13.91
CA ARG A 130 24.63 -0.69 -13.18
C ARG A 130 24.82 -0.33 -11.71
N GLY A 131 26.06 -0.27 -11.21
CA GLY A 131 26.34 0.10 -9.82
C GLY A 131 25.84 1.49 -9.40
N ASP A 132 25.63 2.39 -10.37
CA ASP A 132 25.08 3.73 -10.14
C ASP A 132 23.55 3.81 -10.35
N ASP A 133 22.88 2.71 -10.70
CA ASP A 133 21.42 2.68 -10.81
C ASP A 133 20.80 2.85 -9.42
N GLN A 134 19.72 3.63 -9.31
CA GLN A 134 18.99 3.77 -8.04
C GLN A 134 17.93 2.68 -7.91
N VAL A 135 17.95 1.95 -6.80
CA VAL A 135 16.90 1.00 -6.45
C VAL A 135 16.08 1.58 -5.31
N LEU A 136 14.82 1.91 -5.59
CA LEU A 136 13.90 2.58 -4.67
C LEU A 136 13.04 1.56 -3.95
N VAL A 137 12.84 1.78 -2.65
CA VAL A 137 11.75 1.15 -1.91
C VAL A 137 10.44 1.51 -2.58
N GLY A 138 9.59 0.52 -2.88
CA GLY A 138 8.26 0.76 -3.44
C GLY A 138 7.33 1.49 -2.48
N ALA A 139 6.38 2.21 -3.06
CA ALA A 139 5.48 3.04 -2.28
C ALA A 139 4.57 2.19 -1.40
N VAL A 140 4.27 2.71 -0.21
CA VAL A 140 3.28 2.15 0.70
C VAL A 140 1.92 2.79 0.39
N ALA A 141 0.85 1.99 0.33
CA ALA A 141 -0.50 2.51 0.09
C ALA A 141 -0.91 3.42 1.26
N PRO A 142 -1.17 4.72 1.02
CA PRO A 142 -1.69 5.60 2.04
C PRO A 142 -3.09 5.15 2.46
N TRP A 143 -3.43 5.35 3.74
CA TRP A 143 -4.74 5.02 4.31
C TRP A 143 -5.13 3.54 4.23
N ASN A 144 -4.17 2.64 4.01
CA ASN A 144 -4.44 1.20 4.04
C ASN A 144 -3.97 0.56 5.36
N THR A 145 -4.92 -0.02 6.09
CA THR A 145 -4.68 -0.64 7.41
C THR A 145 -4.63 -2.16 7.41
N GLN A 146 -4.52 -2.81 6.24
CA GLN A 146 -4.71 -4.26 6.16
C GLN A 146 -3.50 -5.06 6.64
N THR A 147 -2.33 -4.44 6.76
CA THR A 147 -1.09 -5.09 7.19
C THR A 147 -0.79 -4.76 8.64
N ILE A 148 -0.99 -5.76 9.50
CA ILE A 148 -0.83 -5.68 10.95
C ILE A 148 0.25 -6.69 11.37
N TYR A 149 1.15 -6.27 12.26
CA TYR A 149 2.26 -7.08 12.77
C TYR A 149 2.67 -6.60 14.18
N PRO A 150 3.49 -7.35 14.93
CA PRO A 150 3.99 -6.91 16.23
C PRO A 150 4.67 -5.53 16.13
N GLY A 151 4.22 -4.55 16.91
CA GLY A 151 4.70 -3.17 16.85
C GLY A 151 3.82 -2.21 16.03
N ASN A 152 2.94 -2.73 15.16
CA ASN A 152 1.97 -1.94 14.41
C ASN A 152 0.58 -2.60 14.39
N PRO A 153 -0.09 -2.70 15.55
CA PRO A 153 -1.33 -3.47 15.69
C PRO A 153 -2.54 -2.82 14.99
N ASN A 154 -2.46 -1.54 14.66
CA ASN A 154 -3.50 -0.80 13.95
C ASN A 154 -3.29 -0.77 12.42
N GLY A 155 -2.16 -1.29 11.92
CA GLY A 155 -1.80 -1.20 10.50
C GLY A 155 -1.57 0.24 10.04
N ASP A 156 -0.95 1.07 10.88
CA ASP A 156 -0.55 2.42 10.50
C ASP A 156 0.45 2.35 9.33
N TRP A 157 0.02 2.76 8.14
CA TRP A 157 0.80 2.67 6.91
C TRP A 157 2.07 3.52 6.95
N VAL A 158 2.05 4.65 7.67
CA VAL A 158 3.25 5.47 7.85
C VAL A 158 4.21 4.80 8.82
N GLY A 159 3.68 4.09 9.83
CA GLY A 159 4.47 3.22 10.70
C GLY A 159 5.15 2.11 9.90
N TYR A 160 4.40 1.40 9.04
CA TYR A 160 4.93 0.38 8.14
C TYR A 160 6.05 0.89 7.23
N PHE A 161 5.86 2.08 6.65
CA PHE A 161 6.91 2.75 5.85
C PHE A 161 8.18 3.02 6.67
N ARG A 162 8.06 3.59 7.87
CA ARG A 162 9.20 3.86 8.75
C ARG A 162 9.92 2.56 9.11
N ASP A 163 9.18 1.52 9.50
CA ASP A 163 9.75 0.26 9.97
C ASP A 163 10.53 -0.45 8.84
N ILE A 164 10.07 -0.34 7.57
CA ILE A 164 10.85 -0.79 6.40
C ILE A 164 12.19 -0.04 6.32
N LEU A 165 12.16 1.29 6.40
CA LEU A 165 13.37 2.10 6.27
C LEU A 165 14.35 1.85 7.42
N GLU A 166 13.85 1.70 8.65
CA GLU A 166 14.67 1.35 9.82
C GLU A 166 15.30 -0.03 9.68
N THR A 167 14.55 -1.02 9.16
CA THR A 167 15.04 -2.38 8.91
C THR A 167 16.16 -2.40 7.85
N LEU A 168 16.00 -1.64 6.77
CA LEU A 168 17.01 -1.55 5.71
C LEU A 168 18.27 -0.80 6.17
N GLY A 169 18.06 0.31 6.87
CA GLY A 169 19.13 1.24 7.22
C GLY A 169 19.68 2.03 6.03
N ALA A 170 20.42 3.10 6.33
CA ALA A 170 20.90 4.06 5.32
C ALA A 170 21.88 3.47 4.28
N GLY A 171 22.64 2.42 4.64
CA GLY A 171 23.63 1.82 3.73
C GLY A 171 23.03 0.89 2.67
N ASN A 172 21.78 0.46 2.85
CA ASN A 172 21.13 -0.53 2.01
C ASN A 172 19.92 0.03 1.28
N CYS A 173 19.84 1.35 1.04
CA CYS A 173 18.70 1.98 0.39
C CYS A 173 19.16 3.17 -0.46
N ASP A 174 18.75 3.23 -1.73
CA ASP A 174 19.12 4.33 -2.64
C ASP A 174 18.08 5.46 -2.70
N GLY A 175 16.94 5.27 -2.03
CA GLY A 175 15.79 6.16 -2.06
C GLY A 175 14.46 5.41 -1.93
N PHE A 176 13.36 6.15 -1.98
CA PHE A 176 12.03 5.58 -1.82
C PHE A 176 10.98 6.28 -2.70
N ALA A 177 10.01 5.48 -3.12
CA ALA A 177 8.82 5.92 -3.81
C ALA A 177 7.70 6.22 -2.79
N LEU A 178 6.88 7.21 -3.10
CA LEU A 178 5.70 7.62 -2.34
C LEU A 178 4.50 7.70 -3.28
N HIS A 179 3.33 7.44 -2.73
CA HIS A 179 2.06 7.75 -3.38
C HIS A 179 1.34 8.84 -2.59
N ALA A 180 0.68 9.76 -3.28
CA ALA A 180 -0.05 10.87 -2.67
C ALA A 180 -1.29 11.19 -3.48
N TYR A 181 -2.45 11.28 -2.82
CA TYR A 181 -3.75 11.40 -3.47
C TYR A 181 -4.64 12.44 -2.80
N THR A 182 -5.75 12.79 -3.43
CA THR A 182 -6.85 13.52 -2.79
C THR A 182 -8.14 12.71 -2.82
N GLN A 183 -9.10 13.03 -1.93
CA GLN A 183 -10.44 12.45 -1.92
C GLN A 183 -11.29 12.84 -3.14
N GLY A 184 -10.84 13.79 -3.95
CA GLY A 184 -11.61 14.35 -5.05
C GLY A 184 -10.83 15.42 -5.79
N SER A 185 -11.47 16.05 -6.77
CA SER A 185 -10.85 17.03 -7.67
C SER A 185 -10.69 18.43 -7.10
N GLU A 186 -11.14 18.66 -5.85
CA GLU A 186 -11.12 19.97 -5.23
C GLU A 186 -9.67 20.45 -4.98
N PRO A 187 -9.26 21.62 -5.52
CA PRO A 187 -7.89 22.11 -5.35
C PRO A 187 -7.48 22.34 -3.89
N LEU A 188 -8.44 22.64 -3.01
CA LEU A 188 -8.17 22.78 -1.58
C LEU A 188 -7.64 21.48 -0.96
N ALA A 189 -8.04 20.30 -1.46
CA ALA A 189 -7.54 19.01 -0.98
C ALA A 189 -6.03 18.81 -1.21
N ILE A 190 -5.40 19.64 -2.05
CA ILE A 190 -3.94 19.67 -2.24
C ILE A 190 -3.22 20.32 -1.06
N THR A 191 -3.78 21.40 -0.52
CA THR A 191 -3.08 22.32 0.38
C THR A 191 -3.66 22.35 1.79
N GLU A 192 -4.81 21.76 2.02
CA GLU A 192 -5.45 21.73 3.33
C GLU A 192 -4.85 20.65 4.24
N ASP A 193 -4.68 20.99 5.52
CA ASP A 193 -4.36 20.03 6.57
C ASP A 193 -5.67 19.52 7.19
N ARG A 194 -6.21 18.46 6.58
CA ARG A 194 -7.30 17.67 7.16
C ARG A 194 -6.76 16.35 7.68
N TYR A 195 -7.23 15.97 8.85
CA TYR A 195 -6.76 14.80 9.57
C TYR A 195 -7.85 13.75 9.68
N LEU A 196 -7.45 12.49 9.77
CA LEU A 196 -8.35 11.37 9.99
C LEU A 196 -8.98 11.40 11.38
N SER A 197 -10.02 10.60 11.56
CA SER A 197 -10.60 10.35 12.87
C SER A 197 -9.74 9.34 13.66
N PRO A 198 -9.98 9.18 14.98
CA PRO A 198 -9.34 8.12 15.76
C PRO A 198 -9.48 6.73 15.11
N PRO A 199 -8.45 5.87 15.19
CA PRO A 199 -7.20 6.05 15.96
C PRO A 199 -6.09 6.80 15.20
N PHE A 200 -6.36 7.37 14.03
CA PHE A 200 -5.37 7.97 13.13
C PHE A 200 -5.41 9.51 13.11
N GLN A 201 -5.81 10.15 14.20
CA GLN A 201 -5.96 11.62 14.28
C GLN A 201 -4.68 12.43 13.98
N GLY A 202 -3.51 11.79 13.94
CA GLY A 202 -2.25 12.40 13.51
C GLY A 202 -1.90 12.19 12.03
N ARG A 203 -2.78 11.57 11.23
CA ARG A 203 -2.56 11.26 9.82
C ARG A 203 -3.44 12.12 8.93
N ARG A 204 -2.87 12.65 7.85
CA ARG A 204 -3.55 13.55 6.90
C ARG A 204 -4.44 12.78 5.94
N THR A 205 -5.54 13.38 5.51
CA THR A 205 -6.45 12.80 4.51
C THR A 205 -6.07 13.22 3.10
N GLY A 206 -5.60 14.44 2.86
CA GLY A 206 -5.40 14.96 1.50
C GLY A 206 -4.03 14.63 0.89
N PHE A 207 -3.68 15.38 -0.16
CA PHE A 207 -2.42 15.25 -0.89
C PHE A 207 -1.20 15.34 0.04
N ARG A 208 -1.29 16.18 1.08
CA ARG A 208 -0.26 16.34 2.11
C ARG A 208 0.04 15.08 2.93
N VAL A 209 -0.62 13.94 2.69
CA VAL A 209 -0.17 12.63 3.22
C VAL A 209 1.30 12.33 2.87
N PHE A 210 1.85 12.89 1.79
CA PHE A 210 3.28 12.80 1.52
C PHE A 210 4.12 13.35 2.68
N MET A 211 3.67 14.40 3.38
CA MET A 211 4.36 14.99 4.52
C MET A 211 4.45 13.99 5.68
N ASP A 212 3.39 13.22 5.93
CA ASP A 212 3.40 12.17 6.97
C ASP A 212 4.51 11.15 6.71
N PHE A 213 4.67 10.74 5.45
CA PHE A 213 5.77 9.85 5.05
C PHE A 213 7.13 10.53 5.19
N MET A 214 7.28 11.77 4.71
CA MET A 214 8.55 12.51 4.79
C MET A 214 9.00 12.77 6.24
N GLU A 215 8.07 13.07 7.14
CA GLU A 215 8.32 13.24 8.58
C GLU A 215 8.75 11.92 9.25
N ALA A 216 8.24 10.79 8.75
CA ALA A 216 8.57 9.46 9.24
C ALA A 216 9.92 8.91 8.77
N VAL A 217 10.59 9.55 7.80
CA VAL A 217 11.91 9.12 7.31
C VAL A 217 12.95 9.21 8.45
N PRO A 218 13.67 8.11 8.76
CA PRO A 218 14.70 8.11 9.79
C PRO A 218 15.75 9.20 9.54
N PRO A 219 16.23 9.93 10.57
CA PRO A 219 17.17 11.05 10.39
C PRO A 219 18.41 10.71 9.56
N LYS A 220 18.96 9.50 9.73
CA LYS A 220 20.13 9.00 8.99
C LYS A 220 19.86 8.80 7.49
N MET A 221 18.61 8.77 7.06
CA MET A 221 18.17 8.51 5.68
C MET A 221 17.61 9.76 4.98
N ARG A 222 17.54 10.91 5.66
CA ARG A 222 17.00 12.16 5.08
C ARG A 222 17.85 12.76 3.96
N HIS A 223 19.04 12.21 3.71
CA HIS A 223 19.88 12.56 2.57
C HIS A 223 19.49 11.80 1.28
N LEU A 224 18.72 10.70 1.40
CA LEU A 224 18.27 9.90 0.27
C LEU A 224 17.21 10.65 -0.55
N PRO A 225 17.05 10.33 -1.84
CA PRO A 225 15.99 10.90 -2.65
C PRO A 225 14.61 10.30 -2.37
N ALA A 226 13.59 11.16 -2.43
CA ALA A 226 12.19 10.77 -2.44
C ALA A 226 11.56 11.03 -3.82
N TYR A 227 10.65 10.17 -4.24
CA TYR A 227 9.94 10.27 -5.52
C TYR A 227 8.45 10.04 -5.29
N ILE A 228 7.58 10.99 -5.62
CA ILE A 228 6.16 10.67 -5.73
C ILE A 228 5.96 10.03 -7.10
N THR A 229 5.61 8.75 -7.10
CA THR A 229 5.55 7.90 -8.30
C THR A 229 4.14 7.61 -8.77
N GLU A 230 3.16 8.00 -7.97
CA GLU A 230 1.74 7.93 -8.30
C GLU A 230 0.99 9.03 -7.58
N SER A 231 0.14 9.73 -8.31
CA SER A 231 -0.71 10.77 -7.77
C SER A 231 -1.91 11.05 -8.68
N ASP A 232 -3.09 11.08 -8.07
CA ASP A 232 -4.38 11.42 -8.65
C ASP A 232 -5.39 11.67 -7.52
N GLN A 233 -6.69 11.59 -7.83
CA GLN A 233 -7.79 11.68 -6.89
C GLN A 233 -8.52 10.33 -6.79
N THR A 234 -9.22 10.05 -5.69
CA THR A 234 -9.95 8.77 -5.53
C THR A 234 -11.02 8.55 -6.62
N GLY A 235 -11.57 9.63 -7.17
CA GLY A 235 -12.47 9.60 -8.33
C GLY A 235 -11.74 9.65 -9.68
N PRO A 236 -12.41 9.35 -10.80
CA PRO A 236 -11.80 9.45 -12.14
C PRO A 236 -11.37 10.89 -12.44
N TRP A 237 -10.36 11.04 -13.32
CA TRP A 237 -10.13 12.34 -13.95
C TRP A 237 -11.37 12.76 -14.74
N ILE A 238 -11.79 14.01 -14.61
CA ILE A 238 -12.80 14.60 -15.48
C ILE A 238 -12.13 15.50 -16.51
N ASP A 239 -12.75 15.71 -17.66
CA ASP A 239 -12.19 16.58 -18.71
C ASP A 239 -12.41 18.06 -18.39
N VAL A 240 -11.80 18.51 -17.29
CA VAL A 240 -11.89 19.89 -16.78
C VAL A 240 -10.51 20.28 -16.25
N ASN A 241 -10.09 21.51 -16.54
CA ASN A 241 -8.94 22.11 -15.88
C ASN A 241 -9.37 22.62 -14.50
N THR A 242 -9.22 21.79 -13.48
CA THR A 242 -9.60 22.13 -12.11
C THR A 242 -8.51 22.89 -11.36
N THR A 243 -7.33 23.07 -11.97
CA THR A 243 -6.08 23.54 -11.33
C THR A 243 -5.48 22.56 -10.32
N TRP A 244 -6.04 21.35 -10.19
CA TRP A 244 -5.52 20.33 -9.28
C TRP A 244 -4.05 20.01 -9.58
N VAL A 245 -3.70 19.84 -10.86
CA VAL A 245 -2.33 19.49 -11.26
C VAL A 245 -1.37 20.64 -10.97
N GLN A 246 -1.74 21.87 -11.36
CA GLN A 246 -0.95 23.07 -11.02
C GLN A 246 -0.68 23.17 -9.52
N GLN A 247 -1.71 23.04 -8.68
CA GLN A 247 -1.56 23.14 -7.23
C GLN A 247 -0.69 22.01 -6.68
N ALA A 248 -0.83 20.77 -7.16
CA ALA A 248 -0.02 19.64 -6.70
C ALA A 248 1.47 19.87 -6.97
N TYR A 249 1.83 20.35 -8.16
CA TYR A 249 3.21 20.70 -8.50
C TYR A 249 3.72 21.89 -7.69
N ALA A 250 2.91 22.93 -7.49
CA ALA A 250 3.25 24.10 -6.67
C ALA A 250 3.49 23.72 -5.20
N GLU A 251 2.71 22.81 -4.65
CA GLU A 251 2.83 22.33 -3.26
C GLU A 251 4.14 21.56 -3.04
N ILE A 252 4.54 20.69 -3.99
CA ILE A 252 5.81 19.98 -3.93
C ILE A 252 7.01 20.93 -4.07
N ASP A 253 6.90 21.95 -4.92
CA ASP A 253 7.92 22.99 -5.02
C ASP A 253 8.01 23.83 -3.73
N ALA A 254 6.88 24.19 -3.13
CA ALA A 254 6.83 24.89 -1.85
C ALA A 254 7.51 24.07 -0.73
N TRP A 255 7.23 22.77 -0.63
CA TRP A 255 7.95 21.85 0.26
C TRP A 255 9.46 21.87 -0.01
N ASN A 256 9.87 21.70 -1.26
CA ASN A 256 11.27 21.62 -1.65
C ASN A 256 12.07 22.91 -1.39
N ARG A 257 11.41 24.07 -1.32
CA ARG A 257 12.01 25.37 -0.99
C ARG A 257 12.26 25.55 0.50
N GLN A 258 11.63 24.76 1.37
CA GLN A 258 11.84 24.88 2.81
C GLN A 258 13.31 24.57 3.17
N PRO A 259 13.92 25.34 4.09
CA PRO A 259 15.27 25.07 4.59
C PRO A 259 15.36 23.68 5.21
N GLY A 260 16.33 22.87 4.78
CA GLY A 260 16.55 21.53 5.33
C GLY A 260 15.53 20.46 4.94
N ALA A 261 14.48 20.78 4.18
CA ALA A 261 13.54 19.77 3.70
C ALA A 261 14.22 18.77 2.75
N GLN A 262 14.00 17.47 3.02
CA GLN A 262 14.41 16.39 2.12
C GLN A 262 13.64 16.53 0.80
N GLN A 263 14.36 16.50 -0.31
CA GLN A 263 13.82 16.91 -1.59
C GLN A 263 13.06 15.78 -2.29
N ILE A 264 11.85 16.10 -2.74
CA ILE A 264 11.03 15.25 -3.61
C ILE A 264 11.39 15.56 -5.06
N ARG A 265 11.89 14.55 -5.79
CA ARG A 265 12.48 14.72 -7.13
C ARG A 265 11.51 14.44 -8.28
N SER A 266 10.33 13.91 -8.00
CA SER A 266 9.27 13.72 -8.99
C SER A 266 7.89 13.79 -8.36
N LEU A 267 6.91 14.17 -9.19
CA LEU A 267 5.48 13.94 -8.99
C LEU A 267 4.96 13.35 -10.30
N ILE A 268 4.46 12.11 -10.28
CA ILE A 268 3.99 11.39 -11.47
C ILE A 268 2.47 11.23 -11.39
N LEU A 269 1.76 11.72 -12.41
CA LEU A 269 0.31 11.60 -12.50
C LEU A 269 -0.10 10.19 -12.94
N TYR A 270 -1.14 9.65 -12.31
CA TYR A 270 -1.75 8.38 -12.69
C TYR A 270 -3.06 8.66 -13.45
N ARG A 271 -3.24 8.27 -14.71
CA ARG A 271 -2.29 7.64 -15.65
C ARG A 271 -2.62 8.05 -17.09
N TRP A 272 -1.68 7.89 -18.01
CA TRP A 272 -1.94 8.28 -19.41
C TRP A 272 -2.98 7.40 -20.14
N PRO A 273 -2.74 6.10 -20.39
CA PRO A 273 -3.57 5.33 -21.32
C PRO A 273 -4.96 4.98 -20.75
N LYS A 274 -5.95 4.81 -21.64
CA LYS A 274 -7.30 4.30 -21.35
C LYS A 274 -7.30 2.84 -20.86
N MET A 275 -6.89 2.62 -19.62
CA MET A 275 -6.79 1.28 -19.01
C MET A 275 -7.68 1.10 -17.78
N ASP A 276 -8.02 2.18 -17.10
CA ASP A 276 -8.88 2.24 -15.92
C ASP A 276 -9.55 3.62 -15.86
N LYS A 277 -10.41 3.85 -14.87
CA LYS A 277 -11.17 5.11 -14.75
C LYS A 277 -10.31 6.37 -14.54
N TRP A 278 -9.02 6.23 -14.21
CA TRP A 278 -8.08 7.35 -14.02
C TRP A 278 -7.20 7.62 -15.24
N TYR A 279 -7.65 7.26 -16.45
CA TYR A 279 -6.95 7.65 -17.67
C TYR A 279 -6.98 9.17 -17.91
N ILE A 280 -5.92 9.71 -18.50
CA ILE A 280 -5.79 11.13 -18.89
C ILE A 280 -5.96 11.29 -20.42
N GLU A 281 -5.67 10.26 -21.21
CA GLU A 281 -5.76 10.29 -22.67
C GLU A 281 -7.13 10.79 -23.17
N GLY A 282 -7.12 11.95 -23.84
CA GLY A 282 -8.31 12.60 -24.38
C GLY A 282 -9.02 13.56 -23.41
N LYS A 283 -8.52 13.77 -22.19
CA LYS A 283 -9.02 14.76 -21.23
C LYS A 283 -8.21 16.06 -21.37
N GLN A 284 -8.59 16.89 -22.33
CA GLN A 284 -7.89 18.12 -22.67
C GLN A 284 -7.75 19.09 -21.49
N GLY A 285 -8.74 19.17 -20.60
CA GLY A 285 -8.68 20.00 -19.40
C GLY A 285 -7.54 19.61 -18.46
N VAL A 286 -7.33 18.32 -18.21
CA VAL A 286 -6.22 17.82 -17.37
C VAL A 286 -4.87 18.02 -18.07
N ILE A 287 -4.84 17.84 -19.39
CA ILE A 287 -3.63 18.07 -20.19
C ILE A 287 -3.23 19.55 -20.15
N ASP A 288 -4.18 20.48 -20.24
CA ASP A 288 -3.91 21.91 -20.17
C ASP A 288 -3.55 22.37 -18.76
N ASP A 289 -4.13 21.76 -17.72
CA ASP A 289 -3.71 21.94 -16.32
C ASP A 289 -2.23 21.55 -16.15
N PHE A 290 -1.84 20.37 -16.66
CA PHE A 290 -0.46 19.92 -16.63
C PHE A 290 0.49 20.83 -17.43
N ARG A 291 0.09 21.28 -18.63
CA ARG A 291 0.90 22.23 -19.42
C ARG A 291 1.17 23.53 -18.67
N GLN A 292 0.16 24.10 -18.01
CA GLN A 292 0.31 25.31 -17.20
C GLN A 292 1.20 25.07 -15.97
N ALA A 293 1.12 23.90 -15.34
CA ALA A 293 2.05 23.55 -14.26
C ALA A 293 3.52 23.58 -14.75
N LEU A 294 3.78 23.09 -15.97
CA LEU A 294 5.13 23.06 -16.56
C LEU A 294 5.68 24.44 -16.91
N GLU A 295 4.85 25.46 -17.13
CA GLU A 295 5.28 26.83 -17.41
C GLU A 295 6.08 27.45 -16.25
N ASN A 296 5.90 26.93 -15.02
CA ASN A 296 6.59 27.42 -13.83
C ASN A 296 8.04 26.90 -13.69
N ASP A 297 8.46 25.90 -14.49
CA ASP A 297 9.81 25.31 -14.47
C ASP A 297 10.30 24.96 -13.04
N TYR A 298 9.44 24.33 -12.25
CA TYR A 298 9.79 23.90 -10.89
C TYR A 298 11.01 22.96 -10.91
N ARG A 299 12.00 23.27 -10.06
CA ARG A 299 13.28 22.55 -10.01
C ARG A 299 13.70 22.26 -8.58
N TRP A 300 14.04 21.01 -8.30
CA TRP A 300 14.75 20.68 -7.08
C TRP A 300 16.21 21.18 -7.15
N ARG A 301 16.74 21.64 -6.02
CA ARG A 301 18.15 22.00 -5.81
C ARG A 301 19.11 20.90 -6.25
N GLY A 302 20.27 21.29 -6.78
CA GLY A 302 21.36 20.38 -7.14
C GLY A 302 21.22 19.68 -8.50
N ARG A 303 20.15 19.94 -9.28
CA ARG A 303 20.10 19.49 -10.67
C ARG A 303 21.14 20.26 -11.49
N PRO A 304 22.09 19.60 -12.18
CA PRO A 304 22.99 20.29 -13.10
C PRO A 304 22.14 21.03 -14.13
N THR A 305 22.35 22.34 -14.28
CA THR A 305 21.73 23.09 -15.38
C THR A 305 22.27 22.49 -16.67
N ALA A 306 21.39 21.86 -17.47
CA ALA A 306 21.75 21.48 -18.82
C ALA A 306 22.09 22.78 -19.56
N LYS A 307 23.39 23.05 -19.76
CA LYS A 307 23.82 24.04 -20.74
C LYS A 307 23.21 23.60 -22.06
N LYS A 308 22.32 24.43 -22.64
CA LYS A 308 21.88 24.29 -24.03
C LYS A 308 23.14 24.33 -24.90
N THR A 309 23.71 23.17 -25.18
CA THR A 309 24.76 23.02 -26.17
C THR A 309 24.00 22.69 -27.45
N ALA A 310 23.92 23.66 -28.37
CA ALA A 310 23.37 23.41 -29.69
C ALA A 310 24.15 22.26 -30.33
N ALA A 311 23.46 21.18 -30.71
CA ALA A 311 24.08 20.04 -31.36
C ALA A 311 24.59 20.46 -32.75
N PRO A 312 25.86 20.21 -33.10
CA PRO A 312 26.31 20.27 -34.49
C PRO A 312 25.69 19.12 -35.31
N PRO A 313 25.47 19.30 -36.62
CA PRO A 313 24.82 18.30 -37.47
C PRO A 313 25.65 17.03 -37.61
N VAL A 314 24.98 15.88 -37.53
CA VAL A 314 25.56 14.54 -37.64
C VAL A 314 25.76 14.17 -39.11
N ALA A 315 26.99 13.83 -39.50
CA ALA A 315 27.31 13.21 -40.78
C ALA A 315 27.22 11.66 -40.69
N PRO A 316 26.83 10.95 -41.78
CA PRO A 316 26.46 9.54 -41.73
C PRO A 316 27.67 8.59 -41.69
N LYS A 317 27.56 7.49 -40.92
CA LYS A 317 28.54 6.39 -40.88
C LYS A 317 28.07 5.20 -41.71
N SER A 318 28.98 4.70 -42.55
CA SER A 318 28.86 3.52 -43.41
C SER A 318 29.01 2.21 -42.63
N THR A 319 28.30 1.19 -43.09
CA THR A 319 28.14 -0.18 -42.56
C THR A 319 29.11 -1.18 -43.18
N ARG A 320 29.66 -2.12 -42.38
CA ARG A 320 29.91 -3.51 -42.85
C ARG A 320 30.05 -4.52 -41.68
N PRO A 321 29.40 -5.71 -41.74
CA PRO A 321 29.56 -6.85 -40.81
C PRO A 321 30.25 -8.06 -41.51
N PRO A 322 30.27 -9.29 -40.94
CA PRO A 322 30.93 -9.78 -39.72
C PRO A 322 31.86 -11.01 -40.00
N SER A 323 32.65 -11.48 -39.02
CA SER A 323 33.31 -12.80 -39.12
C SER A 323 33.64 -13.47 -37.78
N GLN A 324 33.26 -14.74 -37.67
CA GLN A 324 33.68 -15.87 -36.81
C GLN A 324 33.29 -17.16 -37.58
N PRO A 325 33.68 -18.42 -37.23
CA PRO A 325 34.35 -18.93 -36.01
C PRO A 325 35.45 -20.01 -36.27
N GLU A 326 36.16 -20.47 -35.22
CA GLU A 326 36.80 -21.82 -35.08
C GLU A 326 37.15 -22.00 -33.58
N ALA A 327 36.68 -23.00 -32.82
CA ALA A 327 36.82 -24.47 -32.84
C ALA A 327 37.88 -24.98 -31.82
N THR A 328 37.43 -25.95 -31.01
CA THR A 328 38.02 -26.59 -29.82
C THR A 328 39.17 -27.58 -30.14
N PRO A 329 39.89 -28.08 -29.12
CA PRO A 329 39.67 -29.50 -28.77
C PRO A 329 39.74 -29.87 -27.27
N LEU A 330 39.20 -31.06 -27.01
CA LEU A 330 38.98 -31.82 -25.76
C LEU A 330 40.26 -32.52 -25.24
N VAL A 331 40.36 -32.76 -23.92
CA VAL A 331 40.95 -33.98 -23.30
C VAL A 331 40.20 -34.34 -22.00
N GLU A 332 40.16 -35.65 -21.72
CA GLU A 332 39.26 -36.45 -20.89
C GLU A 332 39.77 -36.74 -19.45
N LYS A 333 38.81 -36.97 -18.52
CA LYS A 333 38.75 -37.89 -17.33
C LYS A 333 39.84 -37.92 -16.24
N ALA A 334 39.39 -37.84 -14.98
CA ALA A 334 39.24 -39.01 -14.07
C ALA A 334 38.62 -38.63 -12.71
N GLU A 335 37.82 -39.55 -12.15
CA GLU A 335 37.21 -39.64 -10.81
C GLU A 335 37.58 -41.06 -10.25
N PRO A 336 37.28 -41.48 -9.00
CA PRO A 336 36.99 -40.79 -7.72
C PRO A 336 37.87 -41.45 -6.59
N PRO A 337 37.53 -41.66 -5.28
CA PRO A 337 36.24 -42.03 -4.64
C PRO A 337 35.82 -41.23 -3.38
N GLU A 338 34.57 -41.51 -3.01
CA GLU A 338 33.81 -41.09 -1.83
C GLU A 338 34.35 -41.67 -0.51
N GLU A 339 34.15 -40.95 0.60
CA GLU A 339 34.12 -41.53 1.95
C GLU A 339 32.93 -40.97 2.75
N ASP A 340 32.17 -41.92 3.31
CA ASP A 340 31.08 -41.77 4.27
C ASP A 340 31.57 -41.14 5.59
N GLY A 341 30.71 -40.32 6.19
CA GLY A 341 30.88 -39.81 7.55
C GLY A 341 29.55 -39.40 8.17
N GLN A 342 28.89 -40.34 8.84
CA GLN A 342 27.71 -40.13 9.70
C GLN A 342 28.09 -39.43 11.02
N GLU A 343 27.28 -38.46 11.45
CA GLU A 343 27.04 -38.04 12.85
C GLU A 343 25.97 -36.94 12.84
N ALA A 344 25.10 -36.69 13.82
CA ALA A 344 24.44 -37.46 14.88
C ALA A 344 23.16 -36.65 15.22
N GLN A 345 22.05 -37.33 15.49
CA GLN A 345 20.77 -36.71 15.90
C GLN A 345 20.81 -36.26 17.36
N PRO A 346 20.16 -35.16 17.75
CA PRO A 346 19.90 -34.85 19.16
C PRO A 346 18.57 -35.47 19.65
N GLU A 347 18.63 -35.99 20.88
CA GLU A 347 17.59 -36.71 21.63
C GLU A 347 16.35 -35.86 22.02
N PRO A 348 15.19 -36.50 22.29
CA PRO A 348 13.94 -35.83 22.66
C PRO A 348 13.87 -35.47 24.16
N PRO A 349 13.09 -34.43 24.55
CA PRO A 349 12.89 -34.07 25.96
C PRO A 349 11.85 -34.95 26.67
N ALA A 350 12.02 -35.08 28.00
CA ALA A 350 11.22 -35.86 28.94
C ALA A 350 9.80 -35.27 29.21
N PRO A 351 8.85 -36.05 29.76
CA PRO A 351 7.43 -35.67 29.80
C PRO A 351 7.08 -34.74 30.97
N GLU A 352 6.27 -33.73 30.68
CA GLU A 352 5.67 -32.78 31.63
C GLU A 352 4.39 -33.36 32.27
N ALA A 353 4.16 -33.06 33.55
CA ALA A 353 3.04 -33.56 34.35
C ALA A 353 1.70 -32.87 34.01
N GLU A 354 0.61 -33.65 33.91
CA GLU A 354 -0.75 -33.16 33.65
C GLU A 354 -1.32 -32.32 34.80
N ALA A 355 -1.83 -31.13 34.47
CA ALA A 355 -2.68 -30.31 35.33
C ALA A 355 -4.18 -30.70 35.17
N PRO A 356 -5.03 -30.56 36.21
CA PRO A 356 -6.42 -31.01 36.15
C PRO A 356 -7.29 -30.10 35.26
N ALA A 357 -8.22 -30.72 34.53
CA ALA A 357 -9.12 -30.05 33.59
C ALA A 357 -10.10 -29.04 34.26
N PRO A 358 -10.34 -27.86 33.67
CA PRO A 358 -11.29 -26.88 34.21
C PRO A 358 -12.74 -27.25 33.89
N ILE A 359 -13.63 -27.01 34.86
CA ILE A 359 -15.09 -27.16 34.78
C ILE A 359 -15.65 -26.22 33.69
N THR A 360 -16.24 -26.79 32.63
CA THR A 360 -16.92 -26.04 31.57
C THR A 360 -18.33 -25.63 31.99
N LEU A 361 -18.51 -24.35 32.32
CA LEU A 361 -19.82 -23.70 32.28
C LEU A 361 -20.22 -23.56 30.80
N ASP A 362 -21.37 -24.12 30.43
CA ASP A 362 -21.91 -24.09 29.06
C ASP A 362 -22.34 -22.66 28.69
N ARG A 363 -21.37 -21.82 28.33
CA ARG A 363 -21.58 -20.45 27.87
C ARG A 363 -21.66 -20.45 26.35
N PRO A 364 -22.64 -19.76 25.75
CA PRO A 364 -22.69 -19.61 24.30
C PRO A 364 -21.43 -18.91 23.78
N ASP A 365 -21.01 -19.27 22.56
CA ASP A 365 -19.81 -18.71 21.91
C ASP A 365 -19.83 -17.19 21.86
N TYR A 366 -21.00 -16.64 21.56
CA TYR A 366 -21.25 -15.20 21.47
C TYR A 366 -22.29 -14.78 22.49
N ARG A 367 -21.88 -13.90 23.41
CA ARG A 367 -22.81 -13.18 24.27
C ARG A 367 -22.17 -11.89 24.77
N VAL A 368 -22.89 -10.80 24.61
CA VAL A 368 -22.54 -9.48 25.14
C VAL A 368 -23.55 -9.06 26.19
N GLN A 369 -23.05 -8.43 27.26
CA GLN A 369 -23.85 -7.74 28.25
C GLN A 369 -23.61 -6.23 28.12
N TRP A 370 -24.68 -5.46 27.95
CA TRP A 370 -24.63 -4.00 28.06
C TRP A 370 -24.49 -3.62 29.53
N VAL A 371 -23.46 -2.86 29.88
CA VAL A 371 -23.16 -2.49 31.27
C VAL A 371 -23.63 -1.07 31.53
N ASP A 372 -23.19 -0.12 30.71
CA ASP A 372 -23.48 1.31 30.91
C ASP A 372 -23.30 2.12 29.62
N ASP A 373 -23.91 3.30 29.55
CA ASP A 373 -23.73 4.25 28.45
C ASP A 373 -23.93 5.72 28.87
N GLU A 374 -23.18 6.61 28.21
CA GLU A 374 -23.30 8.07 28.39
C GLU A 374 -23.84 8.72 27.11
N PHE A 375 -25.14 8.52 26.82
CA PHE A 375 -25.82 9.25 25.74
C PHE A 375 -26.64 10.43 26.28
N PRO A 376 -26.69 11.57 25.54
CA PRO A 376 -27.61 12.64 25.86
C PRO A 376 -29.07 12.18 25.70
N SER A 377 -29.94 12.64 26.58
CA SER A 377 -31.38 12.29 26.58
C SER A 377 -32.15 12.85 25.38
N SER A 378 -31.57 13.79 24.65
CA SER A 378 -32.12 14.38 23.43
C SER A 378 -31.02 14.75 22.45
N LEU A 379 -31.35 14.70 21.17
CA LEU A 379 -30.48 15.09 20.06
C LEU A 379 -31.26 16.01 19.12
N VAL A 380 -30.55 16.97 18.52
CA VAL A 380 -31.10 17.81 17.45
C VAL A 380 -30.73 17.19 16.10
N THR A 381 -31.63 17.28 15.12
CA THR A 381 -31.37 16.81 13.76
C THR A 381 -30.09 17.45 13.20
N GLY A 382 -29.16 16.61 12.71
CA GLY A 382 -27.85 17.05 12.21
C GLY A 382 -26.76 17.17 13.28
N GLN A 383 -27.08 17.00 14.57
CA GLN A 383 -26.09 17.01 15.64
C GLN A 383 -25.27 15.72 15.62
N THR A 384 -23.94 15.85 15.66
CA THR A 384 -23.01 14.73 15.89
C THR A 384 -22.67 14.68 17.37
N VAL A 385 -22.71 13.49 17.97
CA VAL A 385 -22.32 13.27 19.37
C VAL A 385 -21.30 12.15 19.48
N VAL A 386 -20.42 12.26 20.46
CA VAL A 386 -19.52 11.20 20.90
C VAL A 386 -20.05 10.70 22.24
N ALA A 387 -20.31 9.41 22.34
CA ALA A 387 -20.82 8.77 23.55
C ALA A 387 -19.92 7.61 23.93
N SER A 388 -19.73 7.40 25.24
CA SER A 388 -19.01 6.25 25.78
C SER A 388 -20.00 5.13 26.06
N ILE A 389 -19.64 3.90 25.71
CA ILE A 389 -20.40 2.70 26.07
C ILE A 389 -19.49 1.71 26.79
N THR A 390 -20.02 1.07 27.82
CA THR A 390 -19.35 -0.01 28.54
C THR A 390 -20.08 -1.32 28.25
N LEU A 391 -19.36 -2.28 27.70
CA LEU A 391 -19.85 -3.60 27.37
C LEU A 391 -19.00 -4.66 28.07
N LYS A 392 -19.62 -5.78 28.44
CA LYS A 392 -18.95 -6.93 29.03
C LYS A 392 -19.11 -8.16 28.14
N ASN A 393 -18.00 -8.84 27.88
CA ASN A 393 -18.02 -10.16 27.27
C ASN A 393 -18.61 -11.18 28.26
N ALA A 394 -19.72 -11.81 27.87
CA ALA A 394 -20.40 -12.84 28.63
C ALA A 394 -20.46 -14.18 27.88
N GLY A 395 -19.81 -14.28 26.72
CA GLY A 395 -19.67 -15.50 25.92
C GLY A 395 -18.47 -16.35 26.33
N SER A 396 -18.26 -17.46 25.61
CA SER A 396 -17.10 -18.34 25.81
C SER A 396 -15.86 -17.86 25.02
N LEU A 397 -16.04 -17.15 23.90
CA LEU A 397 -14.93 -16.64 23.08
C LEU A 397 -14.38 -15.32 23.61
N ALA A 398 -13.06 -15.23 23.80
CA ALA A 398 -12.39 -13.98 24.12
C ALA A 398 -12.48 -13.00 22.94
N TRP A 399 -12.86 -11.75 23.22
CA TRP A 399 -12.87 -10.72 22.19
C TRP A 399 -11.44 -10.34 21.81
N SER A 400 -11.02 -10.67 20.59
CA SER A 400 -9.82 -10.10 19.99
C SER A 400 -10.20 -8.86 19.19
N TRP A 401 -9.45 -7.78 19.43
CA TRP A 401 -9.56 -6.56 18.64
C TRP A 401 -8.61 -6.58 17.42
N SER A 402 -7.77 -7.61 17.32
CA SER A 402 -6.75 -7.83 16.28
C SER A 402 -6.87 -9.23 15.65
N GLY A 403 -6.17 -9.44 14.51
CA GLY A 403 -6.18 -10.70 13.75
C GLY A 403 -7.10 -10.69 12.52
N GLY A 404 -7.18 -11.81 11.80
CA GLY A 404 -7.97 -11.95 10.56
C GLY A 404 -9.49 -11.88 10.76
N ASN A 405 -9.98 -12.15 11.98
CA ASN A 405 -11.40 -12.08 12.36
C ASN A 405 -11.59 -11.31 13.70
N PRO A 406 -11.44 -9.97 13.70
CA PRO A 406 -11.62 -9.18 14.91
C PRO A 406 -13.11 -9.08 15.27
N PHE A 407 -13.41 -9.02 16.58
CA PHE A 407 -14.76 -8.71 17.05
C PHE A 407 -15.10 -7.24 16.76
N ARG A 408 -16.28 -7.00 16.18
CA ARG A 408 -16.75 -5.65 15.86
C ARG A 408 -18.07 -5.37 16.56
N LEU A 409 -18.20 -4.16 17.10
CA LEU A 409 -19.44 -3.66 17.66
C LEU A 409 -20.28 -3.02 16.55
N GLY A 410 -21.53 -3.47 16.43
CA GLY A 410 -22.54 -2.84 15.59
C GLY A 410 -23.67 -2.26 16.46
N TYR A 411 -24.31 -1.20 15.99
CA TYR A 411 -25.52 -0.66 16.59
C TYR A 411 -26.61 -0.49 15.53
N ARG A 412 -27.87 -0.54 15.96
CA ARG A 412 -29.03 -0.19 15.15
C ARG A 412 -30.00 0.63 15.99
N PHE A 413 -30.58 1.67 15.40
CA PHE A 413 -31.73 2.35 15.99
C PHE A 413 -32.98 1.59 15.58
N SER A 414 -33.70 1.02 16.54
CA SER A 414 -35.04 0.49 16.27
C SER A 414 -36.02 1.66 16.31
N ALA A 415 -36.48 2.09 15.13
CA ALA A 415 -37.68 2.92 15.05
C ALA A 415 -38.88 2.02 15.32
N THR A 416 -39.37 1.98 16.57
CA THR A 416 -40.68 1.38 16.85
C THR A 416 -41.76 2.38 16.45
N ASP A 417 -42.50 2.00 15.42
CA ASP A 417 -43.88 2.32 15.02
C ASP A 417 -44.58 3.60 15.49
N ALA A 418 -45.31 4.15 14.53
CA ALA A 418 -46.21 5.28 14.60
C ALA A 418 -47.07 5.37 15.87
N TRP A 419 -47.25 6.62 16.31
CA TRP A 419 -48.35 7.16 17.10
C TRP A 419 -49.56 6.21 17.29
N SER A 420 -49.63 5.52 18.44
CA SER A 420 -50.90 5.19 19.06
C SER A 420 -50.77 5.14 20.58
N ASN A 421 -51.64 5.93 21.23
CA ASN A 421 -51.88 5.91 22.67
C ASN A 421 -52.24 4.49 23.12
N ARG A 422 -51.34 3.80 23.84
CA ARG A 422 -51.65 2.92 24.98
C ARG A 422 -50.39 2.36 25.64
N GLY A 423 -50.13 2.79 26.89
CA GLY A 423 -49.24 2.14 27.85
C GLY A 423 -47.76 2.44 27.67
N ARG A 424 -47.12 3.07 28.67
CA ARG A 424 -45.65 3.13 28.77
C ARG A 424 -45.08 1.71 28.83
N PRO A 425 -44.21 1.31 27.89
CA PRO A 425 -43.21 0.29 28.18
C PRO A 425 -42.07 1.00 28.89
N SER A 426 -41.81 0.63 30.15
CA SER A 426 -40.54 0.90 30.79
C SER A 426 -39.44 0.20 30.00
N ASP A 427 -38.40 0.96 29.66
CA ASP A 427 -37.13 0.53 29.07
C ASP A 427 -37.11 0.42 27.52
N PRO A 428 -36.41 1.33 26.80
CA PRO A 428 -36.12 1.09 25.39
C PRO A 428 -35.20 -0.12 25.29
N GLN A 429 -35.68 -1.23 24.71
CA GLN A 429 -34.84 -2.40 24.43
C GLN A 429 -33.71 -2.03 23.45
N ARG A 430 -32.60 -1.53 23.98
CA ARG A 430 -31.32 -1.36 23.28
C ARG A 430 -30.61 -2.71 23.32
N ARG A 431 -30.62 -3.43 22.20
CA ARG A 431 -29.88 -4.70 22.06
C ARG A 431 -28.62 -4.44 21.25
N ALA A 432 -27.46 -4.76 21.82
CA ALA A 432 -26.26 -4.99 21.02
C ALA A 432 -26.52 -6.26 20.19
N ASN A 433 -26.49 -6.14 18.87
CA ASN A 433 -26.57 -7.30 18.00
C ASN A 433 -25.16 -7.74 17.65
N ASP A 434 -24.86 -9.02 17.88
CA ASP A 434 -23.68 -9.67 17.34
C ASP A 434 -23.79 -9.72 15.81
N VAL A 435 -22.73 -9.35 15.10
CA VAL A 435 -22.56 -9.73 13.69
C VAL A 435 -21.40 -10.71 13.66
N ALA A 436 -21.69 -11.97 13.33
CA ALA A 436 -20.68 -13.00 13.10
C ALA A 436 -19.67 -12.53 12.02
N PRO A 437 -18.41 -13.01 12.04
CA PRO A 437 -17.54 -12.84 10.89
C PRO A 437 -18.19 -13.55 9.70
N GLN A 438 -18.56 -12.79 8.67
CA GLN A 438 -18.76 -13.31 7.31
C GLN A 438 -17.50 -13.10 6.51
#